data_AF-L9ZTE2-F1
#
_entry.id   AF-L9ZTE2-F1
#
_cell.length_a   1.000
_cell.length_b   1.000
_cell.length_c   1.000
_cell.angle_alpha   90.00
_cell.angle_beta   90.00
_cell.angle_gamma   90.00
#
_symmetry.space_group_name_H-M   'P 1'
#
loop_
_entity.id
_entity.type
_entity.pdbx_description
1 polymer ?
#
loop_
_entity_poly.entity_id
_entity_poly.type
_entity_poly.pdbx_seq_one_letter_code
_entity_poly.pdbx_strand_id
1 'polypeptide(L)'
;MVEPHPHGRSGTETQPAARLDGNGALRGSERAVSPVIGALLMFALLLALLAILQTTAIPAVNEGLEFQHNERVRTDVGAVDGAVDRVAATGNGETVSIEAGLRYPPRLFFVNPPPAAGTVRTTAPAGVEIANASAAGETGDYWNGTPRTFETRSLEYVPDYNEYGDAPVTVAEPWVVYDRFDETTVARGDQDLVDARRLDLVALTGDRSASGANDVAIDLEPTSTPVRTVTIRGDGEPVTLTVPTRLTEDEWAALLADERDPDGDPDDDRYVTRLDCQRAPPDPCGRLTLTLERGTTYELRLGAIALGGANEGAAAYLTDIEGNATAVPESGRQRLVVEARDRFDNPVSGVPVTGSVDGDGTVRAVDPVTDAAGRATFVYEAPSTVDGTRDVAPTLRIGERAHREVRYDIRVLDRDGGTSSSGGGSDGGDEATGTEPSVSITDITATNPRDSYRVSIEATDGNGDLERATFELRDPDTGTPIRTVTADLGGERDTATERLRAKGRERRAAYRLVVTVVDADGRTGSDETTVRGSG
;
A
#
# COMPACT_ATOMS: atom_id res chain seq x y z
N MET A 1 38.25 62.67 -54.03
CA MET A 1 38.63 64.07 -53.73
C MET A 1 37.79 64.95 -54.63
N VAL A 2 37.12 65.96 -54.06
CA VAL A 2 36.94 67.31 -54.64
C VAL A 2 36.11 67.46 -55.94
N GLU A 3 34.97 68.16 -55.81
CA GLU A 3 34.22 68.96 -56.81
C GLU A 3 35.12 70.00 -57.57
N PRO A 4 34.68 70.81 -58.58
CA PRO A 4 33.31 71.26 -58.94
C PRO A 4 32.97 71.41 -60.45
N HIS A 5 31.73 71.89 -60.69
CA HIS A 5 31.14 72.81 -61.71
C HIS A 5 32.05 73.70 -62.63
N PRO A 6 31.53 74.51 -63.64
CA PRO A 6 30.15 74.71 -64.19
C PRO A 6 29.98 75.01 -65.75
N HIS A 7 28.72 75.29 -66.20
CA HIS A 7 28.23 76.10 -67.37
C HIS A 7 28.54 75.70 -68.85
N GLY A 8 27.75 75.99 -69.91
CA GLY A 8 26.41 76.63 -70.09
C GLY A 8 26.06 77.01 -71.58
N ARG A 9 24.87 77.60 -71.87
CA ARG A 9 24.33 78.21 -73.15
C ARG A 9 23.85 77.26 -74.31
N SER A 10 23.02 77.64 -75.32
CA SER A 10 21.92 78.65 -75.50
C SER A 10 21.35 78.65 -76.97
N GLY A 11 20.03 78.87 -77.19
CA GLY A 11 19.39 79.31 -78.47
C GLY A 11 18.86 78.22 -79.45
N THR A 12 17.87 78.43 -80.34
CA THR A 12 16.99 79.59 -80.71
C THR A 12 15.72 79.15 -81.49
N GLU A 13 14.73 80.05 -81.65
CA GLU A 13 13.37 79.87 -82.20
C GLU A 13 13.22 79.72 -83.75
N THR A 14 12.05 79.22 -84.23
CA THR A 14 11.16 79.98 -85.16
C THR A 14 9.72 79.40 -85.27
N GLN A 15 8.74 80.27 -85.59
CA GLN A 15 7.31 79.99 -85.90
C GLN A 15 7.00 80.49 -87.35
N PRO A 16 5.88 80.14 -88.04
CA PRO A 16 4.50 80.50 -87.66
C PRO A 16 3.32 79.58 -88.16
N ALA A 17 2.09 80.10 -88.02
CA ALA A 17 0.71 79.56 -88.25
C ALA A 17 0.40 78.93 -89.66
N ALA A 18 -0.75 78.25 -89.92
CA ALA A 18 -2.10 78.43 -89.37
C ALA A 18 -3.11 77.23 -89.46
N ARG A 19 -4.19 77.35 -88.64
CA ARG A 19 -5.56 76.78 -88.65
C ARG A 19 -6.13 76.31 -90.02
N LEU A 20 -7.08 75.37 -90.16
CA LEU A 20 -7.93 74.47 -89.31
C LEU A 20 -8.06 73.11 -90.07
N ASP A 21 -8.70 72.01 -89.64
CA ASP A 21 -9.52 71.65 -88.46
C ASP A 21 -9.39 70.12 -88.18
N GLY A 22 -10.06 69.58 -87.14
CA GLY A 22 -10.27 68.12 -87.01
C GLY A 22 -10.54 67.60 -85.59
N ASN A 23 -11.78 67.19 -85.31
CA ASN A 23 -12.16 66.52 -84.05
C ASN A 23 -11.37 65.22 -83.80
N GLY A 24 -10.49 65.23 -82.80
CA GLY A 24 -9.79 64.05 -82.29
C GLY A 24 -9.88 63.99 -80.76
N ALA A 25 -10.99 63.43 -80.25
CA ALA A 25 -11.23 63.39 -78.81
C ALA A 25 -10.19 62.52 -78.09
N LEU A 26 -9.44 63.14 -77.16
CA LEU A 26 -8.73 62.43 -76.09
C LEU A 26 -9.74 61.84 -75.11
N ARG A 27 -10.42 60.75 -75.50
CA ARG A 27 -11.18 59.91 -74.56
C ARG A 27 -10.19 59.09 -73.76
N GLY A 28 -9.98 59.50 -72.51
CA GLY A 28 -9.14 58.80 -71.55
C GLY A 28 -9.53 57.34 -71.37
N SER A 29 -8.52 56.52 -71.07
CA SER A 29 -8.68 55.11 -70.72
C SER A 29 -9.21 54.96 -69.29
N GLU A 30 -10.47 55.33 -69.06
CA GLU A 30 -11.12 55.28 -67.72
C GLU A 30 -11.94 54.00 -67.51
N ARG A 31 -12.03 53.14 -68.55
CA ARG A 31 -12.92 51.97 -68.56
C ARG A 31 -12.35 50.71 -67.88
N ALA A 32 -11.10 50.76 -67.43
CA ALA A 32 -10.42 49.66 -66.75
C ALA A 32 -10.46 49.74 -65.21
N VAL A 33 -10.96 50.84 -64.63
CA VAL A 33 -10.84 51.10 -63.18
C VAL A 33 -11.94 50.39 -62.37
N SER A 34 -13.16 50.28 -62.90
CA SER A 34 -14.31 49.69 -62.18
C SER A 34 -14.13 48.20 -61.82
N PRO A 35 -13.63 47.31 -62.70
CA PRO A 35 -13.36 45.91 -62.33
C PRO A 35 -12.28 45.77 -61.24
N VAL A 36 -11.27 46.65 -61.26
CA VAL A 36 -10.17 46.65 -60.28
C VAL A 36 -10.66 47.10 -58.91
N ILE A 37 -11.46 48.16 -58.83
CA ILE A 37 -12.09 48.60 -57.57
C ILE A 37 -13.00 47.49 -57.02
N GLY A 38 -13.80 46.84 -57.87
CA GLY A 38 -14.63 45.70 -57.45
C GLY A 38 -13.81 44.54 -56.89
N ALA A 39 -12.71 44.16 -57.55
CA ALA A 39 -11.81 43.12 -57.08
C ALA A 39 -11.13 43.48 -55.74
N LEU A 40 -10.68 44.74 -55.58
CA LEU A 40 -10.09 45.23 -54.33
C LEU A 40 -11.10 45.22 -53.18
N LEU A 41 -12.36 45.62 -53.42
CA LEU A 41 -13.42 45.58 -52.40
C LEU A 41 -13.80 44.14 -52.02
N MET A 42 -13.90 43.22 -52.98
CA MET A 42 -14.14 41.81 -52.70
C MET A 42 -12.98 41.17 -51.92
N PHE A 43 -11.74 41.53 -52.25
CA PHE A 43 -10.56 41.07 -51.51
C PHE A 43 -10.51 41.64 -50.08
N ALA A 44 -10.82 42.93 -49.91
CA ALA A 44 -10.93 43.56 -48.59
C ALA A 44 -12.04 42.94 -47.74
N LEU A 45 -13.19 42.61 -48.34
CA LEU A 45 -14.30 41.90 -47.67
C LEU A 45 -13.89 40.48 -47.26
N LEU A 46 -13.14 39.77 -48.10
CA LEU A 46 -12.60 38.44 -47.78
C LEU A 46 -11.59 38.50 -46.62
N LEU A 47 -10.69 39.49 -46.62
CA LEU A 47 -9.76 39.71 -45.50
C LEU A 47 -10.49 40.12 -44.21
N ALA A 48 -11.56 40.93 -44.30
CA ALA A 48 -12.38 41.29 -43.15
C ALA A 48 -13.11 40.06 -42.57
N LEU A 49 -13.67 39.20 -43.43
CA LEU A 49 -14.28 37.93 -43.01
C LEU A 49 -13.24 36.99 -42.36
N LEU A 50 -12.04 36.89 -42.95
CA LEU A 50 -10.94 36.10 -42.40
C LEU A 50 -10.52 36.62 -41.01
N ALA A 51 -10.42 37.94 -40.84
CA ALA A 51 -10.11 38.57 -39.55
C ALA A 51 -11.20 38.31 -38.50
N ILE A 52 -12.49 38.39 -38.86
CA ILE A 52 -13.61 38.05 -37.96
C ILE A 52 -13.54 36.58 -37.54
N LEU A 53 -13.28 35.67 -38.47
CA LEU A 53 -13.13 34.24 -38.14
C LEU A 53 -11.92 34.00 -37.23
N GLN A 54 -10.79 34.66 -37.50
CA GLN A 54 -9.56 34.58 -36.70
C GLN A 54 -9.74 35.08 -35.26
N THR A 55 -10.66 36.01 -35.00
CA THR A 55 -10.92 36.60 -33.67
C THR A 55 -12.13 36.03 -32.93
N THR A 56 -12.88 35.10 -33.54
CA THR A 56 -14.09 34.51 -32.93
C THR A 56 -14.16 32.99 -33.08
N ALA A 57 -14.16 32.50 -34.32
CA ALA A 57 -14.29 31.06 -34.60
C ALA A 57 -13.01 30.26 -34.32
N ILE A 58 -11.82 30.86 -34.49
CA ILE A 58 -10.56 30.17 -34.18
C ILE A 58 -10.39 29.95 -32.65
N PRO A 59 -10.57 30.97 -31.78
CA PRO A 59 -10.64 30.79 -30.32
C PRO A 59 -11.60 29.68 -29.87
N ALA A 60 -12.88 29.75 -30.24
CA ALA A 60 -13.88 28.76 -29.82
C ALA A 60 -13.57 27.31 -30.27
N VAL A 61 -12.89 27.14 -31.41
CA VAL A 61 -12.43 25.81 -31.85
C VAL A 61 -11.17 25.36 -31.10
N ASN A 62 -10.28 26.28 -30.70
CA ASN A 62 -9.13 25.97 -29.86
C ASN A 62 -9.59 25.57 -28.44
N GLU A 63 -10.47 26.37 -27.82
CA GLU A 63 -11.12 26.09 -26.52
C GLU A 63 -11.74 24.69 -26.50
N GLY A 64 -12.49 24.32 -27.55
CA GLY A 64 -13.07 22.98 -27.68
C GLY A 64 -12.05 21.84 -27.83
N LEU A 65 -10.84 22.10 -28.34
CA LEU A 65 -9.74 21.13 -28.37
C LEU A 65 -9.03 21.04 -27.02
N GLU A 66 -8.88 22.17 -26.32
CA GLU A 66 -8.30 22.24 -24.97
C GLU A 66 -9.18 21.54 -23.94
N PHE A 67 -10.51 21.71 -24.01
CA PHE A 67 -11.46 20.95 -23.21
C PHE A 67 -11.34 19.44 -23.46
N GLN A 68 -11.25 19.00 -24.73
CA GLN A 68 -11.06 17.58 -25.08
C GLN A 68 -9.68 17.03 -24.66
N HIS A 69 -8.66 17.88 -24.62
CA HIS A 69 -7.37 17.52 -24.04
C HIS A 69 -7.49 17.35 -22.52
N ASN A 70 -8.17 18.28 -21.84
CA ASN A 70 -8.39 18.23 -20.40
C ASN A 70 -9.10 16.94 -19.94
N GLU A 71 -10.15 16.50 -20.64
CA GLU A 71 -10.81 15.21 -20.36
C GLU A 71 -9.88 14.00 -20.50
N ARG A 72 -8.95 14.03 -21.46
CA ARG A 72 -7.96 12.95 -21.63
C ARG A 72 -6.94 12.97 -20.50
N VAL A 73 -6.40 14.14 -20.14
CA VAL A 73 -5.45 14.26 -19.01
C VAL A 73 -6.08 13.84 -17.69
N ARG A 74 -7.35 14.17 -17.43
CA ARG A 74 -8.10 13.67 -16.26
C ARG A 74 -8.16 12.14 -16.22
N THR A 75 -8.29 11.51 -17.39
CA THR A 75 -8.27 10.05 -17.54
C THR A 75 -6.86 9.50 -17.30
N ASP A 76 -5.82 10.15 -17.83
CA ASP A 76 -4.42 9.75 -17.63
C ASP A 76 -4.00 9.86 -16.15
N VAL A 77 -4.42 10.91 -15.43
CA VAL A 77 -4.16 11.06 -13.99
C VAL A 77 -4.87 9.97 -13.18
N GLY A 78 -6.13 9.64 -13.50
CA GLY A 78 -6.81 8.48 -12.92
C GLY A 78 -6.17 7.13 -13.30
N ALA A 79 -5.44 7.06 -14.41
CA ALA A 79 -4.68 5.86 -14.76
C ALA A 79 -3.39 5.72 -13.94
N VAL A 80 -2.83 6.81 -13.39
CA VAL A 80 -1.74 6.76 -12.39
C VAL A 80 -2.26 6.15 -11.10
N ASP A 81 -3.41 6.60 -10.63
CA ASP A 81 -4.07 6.13 -9.41
C ASP A 81 -4.32 4.61 -9.45
N GLY A 82 -5.03 4.11 -10.47
CA GLY A 82 -5.19 2.67 -10.66
C GLY A 82 -3.88 1.90 -10.94
N ALA A 83 -2.78 2.58 -11.31
CA ALA A 83 -1.44 1.97 -11.40
C ALA A 83 -0.76 1.89 -10.02
N VAL A 84 -0.95 2.88 -9.14
CA VAL A 84 -0.51 2.86 -7.73
C VAL A 84 -1.04 1.59 -7.06
N ASP A 85 -2.32 1.27 -7.24
CA ASP A 85 -2.92 0.01 -6.73
C ASP A 85 -2.24 -1.26 -7.24
N ARG A 86 -1.96 -1.32 -8.55
CA ARG A 86 -1.31 -2.50 -9.17
C ARG A 86 0.12 -2.67 -8.69
N VAL A 87 0.87 -1.58 -8.57
CA VAL A 87 2.23 -1.59 -8.02
C VAL A 87 2.19 -1.97 -6.54
N ALA A 88 1.25 -1.42 -5.76
CA ALA A 88 1.04 -1.74 -4.35
C ALA A 88 0.68 -3.21 -4.14
N ALA A 89 -0.21 -3.78 -4.95
CA ALA A 89 -0.63 -5.18 -4.85
C ALA A 89 0.43 -6.18 -5.33
N THR A 90 1.22 -5.83 -6.36
CA THR A 90 2.11 -6.80 -7.04
C THR A 90 3.61 -6.60 -6.79
N GLY A 91 4.04 -5.42 -6.35
CA GLY A 91 5.45 -5.05 -6.19
C GLY A 91 6.23 -4.88 -7.49
N ASN A 92 5.55 -4.86 -8.65
CA ASN A 92 6.17 -4.60 -9.95
C ASN A 92 5.98 -3.13 -10.32
N GLY A 93 7.04 -2.43 -10.72
CA GLY A 93 6.94 -1.05 -11.20
C GLY A 93 6.19 -0.93 -12.52
N GLU A 94 5.56 0.21 -12.74
CA GLU A 94 4.77 0.54 -13.93
C GLU A 94 5.11 1.96 -14.41
N THR A 95 4.96 2.25 -15.71
CA THR A 95 5.13 3.61 -16.26
C THR A 95 3.81 4.05 -16.90
N VAL A 96 3.25 5.16 -16.42
CA VAL A 96 2.03 5.78 -16.97
C VAL A 96 2.43 7.04 -17.75
N SER A 97 1.78 7.29 -18.88
CA SER A 97 2.01 8.49 -19.70
C SER A 97 0.85 9.46 -19.55
N ILE A 98 1.16 10.73 -19.29
CA ILE A 98 0.17 11.81 -19.19
C ILE A 98 0.40 12.78 -20.35
N GLU A 99 -0.62 13.07 -21.17
CA GLU A 99 -0.52 14.05 -22.26
C GLU A 99 -0.43 15.49 -21.70
N ALA A 100 0.76 15.92 -21.28
CA ALA A 100 0.87 17.15 -20.48
C ALA A 100 0.57 18.46 -21.22
N GLY A 101 0.36 18.46 -22.55
CA GLY A 101 -0.03 19.68 -23.26
C GLY A 101 -0.29 19.49 -24.76
N LEU A 102 -1.03 20.44 -25.35
CA LEU A 102 -1.72 20.30 -26.61
C LEU A 102 -1.04 21.06 -27.77
N ARG A 103 -0.88 20.39 -28.91
CA ARG A 103 -0.45 20.99 -30.19
C ARG A 103 -1.63 21.13 -31.15
N TYR A 104 -2.05 22.37 -31.43
CA TYR A 104 -3.18 22.63 -32.34
C TYR A 104 -2.92 22.12 -33.77
N PRO A 105 -3.92 21.49 -34.42
CA PRO A 105 -3.83 21.09 -35.82
C PRO A 105 -3.54 22.27 -36.75
N PRO A 106 -2.70 22.11 -37.79
CA PRO A 106 -2.37 23.19 -38.72
C PRO A 106 -3.60 23.64 -39.50
N ARG A 107 -3.77 24.96 -39.66
CA ARG A 107 -4.92 25.57 -40.36
C ARG A 107 -4.46 26.28 -41.63
N LEU A 108 -5.24 26.19 -42.70
CA LEU A 108 -5.02 26.98 -43.92
C LEU A 108 -5.56 28.40 -43.72
N PHE A 109 -4.76 29.41 -44.05
CA PHE A 109 -5.07 30.85 -43.94
C PHE A 109 -5.27 31.43 -42.53
N PHE A 110 -5.20 30.62 -41.48
CA PHE A 110 -5.32 31.03 -40.08
C PHE A 110 -4.03 30.78 -39.30
N VAL A 111 -3.86 31.52 -38.21
CA VAL A 111 -2.74 31.37 -37.26
C VAL A 111 -3.28 30.76 -35.97
N ASN A 112 -2.60 29.72 -35.47
CA ASN A 112 -2.85 29.16 -34.14
C ASN A 112 -1.99 29.89 -33.10
N PRO A 113 -2.41 29.93 -31.82
CA PRO A 113 -1.53 30.32 -30.72
C PRO A 113 -0.35 29.33 -30.57
N PRO A 114 0.67 29.67 -29.74
CA PRO A 114 1.68 28.71 -29.32
C PRO A 114 1.02 27.46 -28.70
N PRO A 115 1.59 26.24 -28.83
CA PRO A 115 1.04 25.05 -28.19
C PRO A 115 0.72 25.29 -26.71
N ALA A 116 -0.46 24.86 -26.26
CA ALA A 116 -0.80 24.92 -24.84
C ALA A 116 0.13 23.97 -24.08
N ALA A 117 0.62 24.42 -22.95
CA ALA A 117 1.45 23.62 -22.07
C ALA A 117 0.63 23.13 -20.88
N GLY A 118 1.24 22.26 -20.09
CA GLY A 118 0.77 21.92 -18.76
C GLY A 118 1.96 21.46 -17.93
N THR A 119 1.76 21.40 -16.62
CA THR A 119 2.76 20.97 -15.64
C THR A 119 2.25 19.79 -14.86
N VAL A 120 2.95 18.67 -14.96
CA VAL A 120 2.78 17.51 -14.07
C VAL A 120 3.82 17.61 -12.97
N ARG A 121 3.40 17.63 -11.70
CA ARG A 121 4.33 17.75 -10.55
C ARG A 121 3.85 17.05 -9.30
N THR A 122 4.78 16.65 -8.44
CA THR A 122 4.51 16.23 -7.07
C THR A 122 4.47 17.44 -6.13
N THR A 123 3.64 17.40 -5.10
CA THR A 123 3.66 18.38 -4.01
C THR A 123 4.93 18.27 -3.15
N ALA A 124 5.15 19.26 -2.29
CA ALA A 124 6.01 19.10 -1.12
C ALA A 124 5.55 17.91 -0.25
N PRO A 125 6.47 17.23 0.48
CA PRO A 125 6.12 16.11 1.35
C PRO A 125 5.29 16.59 2.55
N ALA A 126 4.31 15.79 2.94
CA ALA A 126 3.40 16.05 4.04
C ALA A 126 3.20 14.81 4.93
N GLY A 127 2.94 15.04 6.22
CA GLY A 127 2.91 14.00 7.24
C GLY A 127 1.56 13.29 7.37
N VAL A 128 1.55 11.98 7.12
CA VAL A 128 0.53 11.03 7.57
C VAL A 128 0.89 10.56 8.98
N GLU A 129 -0.09 10.34 9.85
CA GLU A 129 0.12 9.88 11.23
C GLU A 129 -0.93 8.84 11.63
N ILE A 130 -0.49 7.75 12.25
CA ILE A 130 -1.31 6.70 12.83
C ILE A 130 -1.02 6.67 14.32
N ALA A 131 -2.02 6.93 15.17
CA ALA A 131 -1.87 6.93 16.62
C ALA A 131 -2.82 5.93 17.30
N ASN A 132 -2.44 5.50 18.52
CA ASN A 132 -3.12 4.50 19.35
C ASN A 132 -3.24 3.09 18.72
N ALA A 133 -2.60 2.84 17.57
CA ALA A 133 -2.57 1.54 16.92
C ALA A 133 -1.61 0.56 17.63
N SER A 134 -2.16 -0.57 18.08
CA SER A 134 -1.42 -1.67 18.72
C SER A 134 -1.63 -3.00 17.98
N ALA A 135 -0.62 -3.87 17.96
CA ALA A 135 -0.70 -5.23 17.43
C ALA A 135 -0.34 -6.26 18.51
N ALA A 136 -0.64 -7.54 18.24
CA ALA A 136 -0.26 -8.67 19.10
C ALA A 136 1.06 -9.30 18.64
N GLY A 137 1.70 -10.07 19.54
CA GLY A 137 2.99 -10.72 19.31
C GLY A 137 4.13 -9.73 19.07
N GLU A 138 5.18 -10.19 18.41
CA GLU A 138 6.44 -9.50 18.13
C GLU A 138 6.24 -8.25 17.26
N THR A 139 5.23 -8.26 16.38
CA THR A 139 4.79 -7.07 15.63
C THR A 139 4.28 -5.96 16.57
N GLY A 140 3.84 -6.31 17.78
CA GLY A 140 3.45 -5.38 18.85
C GLY A 140 4.62 -4.52 19.38
N ASP A 141 5.88 -4.93 19.25
CA ASP A 141 7.02 -4.07 19.63
C ASP A 141 7.16 -2.84 18.71
N TYR A 142 6.71 -2.98 17.45
CA TYR A 142 6.60 -1.87 16.50
C TYR A 142 5.24 -1.17 16.60
N TRP A 143 4.14 -1.91 16.74
CA TRP A 143 2.80 -1.37 16.94
C TRP A 143 2.39 -1.47 18.41
N ASN A 144 2.84 -0.50 19.22
CA ASN A 144 2.63 -0.45 20.68
C ASN A 144 1.76 0.75 21.15
N GLY A 145 0.93 1.29 20.27
CA GLY A 145 0.13 2.50 20.52
C GLY A 145 0.88 3.83 20.33
N THR A 146 2.22 3.83 20.32
CA THR A 146 3.01 5.05 20.03
C THR A 146 2.74 5.56 18.61
N PRO A 147 2.47 6.86 18.41
CA PRO A 147 2.23 7.41 17.07
C PRO A 147 3.35 7.08 16.06
N ARG A 148 2.94 6.65 14.86
CA ARG A 148 3.79 6.37 13.71
C ARG A 148 3.52 7.38 12.60
N THR A 149 4.56 8.04 12.13
CA THR A 149 4.47 9.06 11.08
C THR A 149 5.10 8.60 9.77
N PHE A 150 4.45 8.96 8.66
CA PHE A 150 4.86 8.67 7.29
C PHE A 150 4.87 9.96 6.48
N GLU A 151 5.69 10.02 5.42
CA GLU A 151 5.69 11.15 4.49
C GLU A 151 5.04 10.70 3.19
N THR A 152 4.13 11.52 2.67
CA THR A 152 3.48 11.30 1.38
C THR A 152 3.40 12.61 0.59
N ARG A 153 3.02 12.52 -0.69
CA ARG A 153 2.84 13.63 -1.63
C ARG A 153 1.57 13.40 -2.45
N SER A 154 1.13 14.44 -3.13
CA SER A 154 0.08 14.34 -4.16
C SER A 154 0.70 14.59 -5.53
N LEU A 155 0.14 13.99 -6.58
CA LEU A 155 0.42 14.36 -7.96
C LEU A 155 -0.57 15.44 -8.42
N GLU A 156 -0.10 16.44 -9.14
CA GLU A 156 -0.93 17.48 -9.73
C GLU A 156 -0.68 17.59 -11.23
N TYR A 157 -1.75 17.78 -11.99
CA TYR A 157 -1.70 18.36 -13.32
C TYR A 157 -2.26 19.80 -13.28
N VAL A 158 -1.45 20.76 -13.69
CA VAL A 158 -1.82 22.17 -13.82
C VAL A 158 -1.78 22.55 -15.31
N PRO A 159 -2.93 22.80 -15.96
CA PRO A 159 -2.96 23.24 -17.35
C PRO A 159 -2.53 24.70 -17.53
N ASP A 160 -1.99 25.02 -18.71
CA ASP A 160 -1.65 26.37 -19.21
C ASP A 160 -2.23 26.51 -20.63
N TYR A 161 -3.57 26.49 -20.70
CA TYR A 161 -4.37 26.64 -21.93
C TYR A 161 -4.44 28.11 -22.37
N ASN A 162 -4.61 28.34 -23.67
CA ASN A 162 -4.66 29.67 -24.27
C ASN A 162 -6.07 30.26 -24.30
N GLU A 163 -7.12 29.42 -24.42
CA GLU A 163 -8.51 29.90 -24.58
C GLU A 163 -9.45 29.29 -23.52
N TYR A 164 -9.25 28.03 -23.13
CA TYR A 164 -10.03 27.35 -22.08
C TYR A 164 -9.55 27.73 -20.66
N GLY A 165 -9.99 28.89 -20.19
CA GLY A 165 -9.59 29.46 -18.89
C GLY A 165 -10.15 28.74 -17.66
N ASP A 166 -11.30 28.08 -17.75
CA ASP A 166 -11.99 27.44 -16.62
C ASP A 166 -11.53 25.99 -16.36
N ALA A 167 -10.30 25.65 -16.77
CA ALA A 167 -9.74 24.32 -16.58
C ALA A 167 -9.25 24.14 -15.13
N PRO A 168 -9.67 23.07 -14.42
CA PRO A 168 -9.23 22.85 -13.05
C PRO A 168 -7.81 22.30 -12.99
N VAL A 169 -7.24 22.38 -11.78
CA VAL A 169 -6.10 21.54 -11.41
C VAL A 169 -6.63 20.15 -11.04
N THR A 170 -6.29 19.13 -11.81
CA THR A 170 -6.58 17.74 -11.45
C THR A 170 -5.51 17.26 -10.47
N VAL A 171 -5.93 16.74 -9.32
CA VAL A 171 -5.06 16.28 -8.23
C VAL A 171 -5.34 14.81 -7.95
N ALA A 172 -4.28 14.01 -7.83
CA ALA A 172 -4.33 12.69 -7.21
C ALA A 172 -3.63 12.79 -5.85
N GLU A 173 -4.41 12.85 -4.78
CA GLU A 173 -3.94 12.51 -3.44
C GLU A 173 -3.88 10.98 -3.33
N PRO A 174 -3.08 10.37 -2.43
CA PRO A 174 -2.88 8.91 -2.41
C PRO A 174 -4.13 8.06 -2.13
N TRP A 175 -5.27 8.71 -1.84
CA TRP A 175 -6.54 8.08 -1.44
C TRP A 175 -7.73 8.53 -2.30
N VAL A 176 -7.55 9.53 -3.16
CA VAL A 176 -8.65 10.20 -3.87
C VAL A 176 -8.14 11.08 -5.01
N VAL A 177 -8.77 10.95 -6.18
CA VAL A 177 -8.55 11.81 -7.34
C VAL A 177 -9.69 12.83 -7.47
N TYR A 178 -9.37 14.11 -7.68
CA TYR A 178 -10.35 15.18 -7.82
C TYR A 178 -9.95 16.28 -8.81
N ASP A 179 -10.94 16.96 -9.38
CA ASP A 179 -10.79 18.19 -10.15
C ASP A 179 -11.05 19.40 -9.25
N ARG A 180 -10.07 20.29 -9.08
CA ARG A 180 -10.20 21.53 -8.29
C ARG A 180 -10.28 22.75 -9.19
N PHE A 181 -11.47 23.36 -9.25
CA PHE A 181 -11.74 24.66 -9.86
C PHE A 181 -11.51 25.78 -8.83
N ASP A 182 -11.66 27.05 -9.23
CA ASP A 182 -11.48 28.20 -8.34
C ASP A 182 -12.53 28.29 -7.21
N GLU A 183 -13.77 27.83 -7.46
CA GLU A 183 -14.89 27.93 -6.52
C GLU A 183 -15.38 26.58 -5.95
N THR A 184 -14.93 25.44 -6.50
CA THR A 184 -15.45 24.11 -6.14
C THR A 184 -14.45 23.00 -6.45
N THR A 185 -14.50 21.91 -5.67
CA THR A 185 -13.81 20.66 -5.99
C THR A 185 -14.83 19.59 -6.37
N VAL A 186 -14.45 18.70 -7.29
CA VAL A 186 -15.28 17.57 -7.74
C VAL A 186 -14.45 16.30 -7.68
N ALA A 187 -14.79 15.38 -6.78
CA ALA A 187 -14.20 14.05 -6.72
C ALA A 187 -14.47 13.25 -8.00
N ARG A 188 -13.50 12.45 -8.45
CA ARG A 188 -13.56 11.65 -9.69
C ARG A 188 -13.94 10.19 -9.46
N GLY A 189 -13.91 9.75 -8.21
CA GLY A 189 -14.27 8.43 -7.74
C GLY A 189 -14.50 8.48 -6.23
N ASP A 190 -14.64 7.29 -5.64
CA ASP A 190 -14.72 7.12 -4.20
C ASP A 190 -13.33 7.33 -3.55
N GLN A 191 -13.22 7.08 -2.24
CA GLN A 191 -11.95 7.16 -1.51
C GLN A 191 -11.43 5.76 -1.16
N ASP A 192 -10.11 5.58 -1.18
CA ASP A 192 -9.44 4.29 -0.89
C ASP A 192 -8.74 4.27 0.48
N LEU A 193 -9.00 5.24 1.36
CA LEU A 193 -8.36 5.31 2.69
C LEU A 193 -8.97 4.33 3.69
N VAL A 194 -10.30 4.14 3.63
CA VAL A 194 -11.09 3.27 4.51
C VAL A 194 -12.12 2.48 3.69
N ASP A 195 -12.13 1.16 3.83
CA ASP A 195 -13.18 0.26 3.34
C ASP A 195 -13.55 -0.69 4.49
N ALA A 196 -14.65 -0.38 5.18
CA ALA A 196 -15.07 -0.99 6.44
C ALA A 196 -13.92 -1.07 7.48
N ARG A 197 -13.34 -2.26 7.67
CA ARG A 197 -12.23 -2.50 8.61
C ARG A 197 -10.85 -2.43 7.97
N ARG A 198 -10.76 -2.27 6.65
CA ARG A 198 -9.49 -2.16 5.91
C ARG A 198 -9.06 -0.70 5.84
N LEU A 199 -7.81 -0.45 6.21
CA LEU A 199 -7.20 0.88 6.23
C LEU A 199 -6.03 0.86 5.25
N ASP A 200 -6.19 1.51 4.11
CA ASP A 200 -5.25 1.43 2.99
C ASP A 200 -4.39 2.70 2.93
N LEU A 201 -3.09 2.54 3.19
CA LEU A 201 -2.15 3.63 3.48
C LEU A 201 -0.85 3.50 2.66
N VAL A 202 -0.98 3.54 1.34
CA VAL A 202 0.11 3.64 0.35
C VAL A 202 0.59 5.08 0.19
N ALA A 203 1.83 5.37 0.60
CA ALA A 203 2.43 6.70 0.44
C ALA A 203 3.03 6.92 -0.96
N LEU A 204 2.85 8.13 -1.51
CA LEU A 204 3.53 8.57 -2.73
C LEU A 204 4.77 9.39 -2.37
N THR A 205 5.91 9.02 -2.94
CA THR A 205 7.22 9.63 -2.68
C THR A 205 7.89 10.08 -3.99
N GLY A 206 9.13 10.58 -3.92
CA GLY A 206 9.83 11.15 -5.07
C GLY A 206 9.53 12.64 -5.30
N ASP A 207 10.43 13.33 -6.00
CA ASP A 207 10.26 14.71 -6.45
C ASP A 207 10.24 14.73 -7.99
N ARG A 208 9.09 15.09 -8.56
CA ARG A 208 8.91 15.27 -10.00
C ARG A 208 8.24 16.61 -10.31
N SER A 209 8.72 17.24 -11.38
CA SER A 209 8.09 18.42 -11.98
C SER A 209 8.53 18.47 -13.43
N ALA A 210 7.58 18.30 -14.35
CA ALA A 210 7.80 18.39 -15.78
C ALA A 210 6.74 19.29 -16.40
N SER A 211 7.18 20.23 -17.24
CA SER A 211 6.31 21.18 -17.94
C SER A 211 6.56 21.10 -19.44
N GLY A 212 5.50 21.07 -20.26
CA GLY A 212 5.66 21.00 -21.71
C GLY A 212 4.36 20.85 -22.49
N ALA A 213 4.50 20.73 -23.80
CA ALA A 213 3.41 20.48 -24.77
C ALA A 213 3.63 19.13 -25.50
N ASN A 214 4.03 18.13 -24.72
CA ASN A 214 4.15 16.72 -25.10
C ASN A 214 3.94 15.86 -23.85
N ASP A 215 3.79 14.56 -24.06
CA ASP A 215 3.60 13.55 -23.02
C ASP A 215 4.73 13.56 -21.97
N VAL A 216 4.34 13.31 -20.72
CA VAL A 216 5.22 13.13 -19.57
C VAL A 216 5.04 11.70 -19.05
N ALA A 217 6.14 10.94 -19.03
CA ALA A 217 6.18 9.63 -18.40
C ALA A 217 6.33 9.78 -16.88
N ILE A 218 5.48 9.07 -16.14
CA ILE A 218 5.49 8.92 -14.69
C ILE A 218 5.86 7.47 -14.40
N ASP A 219 7.10 7.26 -13.95
CA ASP A 219 7.58 5.96 -13.49
C ASP A 219 7.15 5.75 -12.03
N LEU A 220 6.36 4.71 -11.78
CA LEU A 220 5.95 4.26 -10.46
C LEU A 220 6.91 3.17 -9.99
N GLU A 221 7.85 3.53 -9.13
CA GLU A 221 8.86 2.60 -8.61
C GLU A 221 8.44 2.02 -7.24
N PRO A 222 8.44 0.69 -7.08
CA PRO A 222 8.13 0.03 -5.81
C PRO A 222 9.22 0.30 -4.77
N THR A 223 8.93 1.11 -3.74
CA THR A 223 9.89 1.37 -2.64
C THR A 223 9.59 0.60 -1.36
N SER A 224 8.33 0.22 -1.17
CA SER A 224 7.84 -0.59 -0.06
C SER A 224 6.53 -1.27 -0.48
N THR A 225 6.66 -2.37 -1.21
CA THR A 225 5.58 -3.15 -1.86
C THR A 225 6.12 -4.54 -2.24
N PRO A 226 5.31 -5.60 -2.44
CA PRO A 226 3.85 -5.63 -2.36
C PRO A 226 3.37 -5.46 -0.92
N VAL A 227 2.32 -4.67 -0.74
CA VAL A 227 1.83 -4.26 0.58
C VAL A 227 1.33 -5.45 1.39
N ARG A 228 1.66 -5.45 2.69
CA ARG A 228 1.20 -6.46 3.65
C ARG A 228 0.13 -5.89 4.57
N THR A 229 -0.71 -6.79 5.08
CA THR A 229 -1.74 -6.46 6.06
C THR A 229 -1.21 -6.70 7.47
N VAL A 230 -1.37 -5.71 8.34
CA VAL A 230 -1.14 -5.77 9.78
C VAL A 230 -2.47 -5.72 10.50
N THR A 231 -2.69 -6.64 11.42
CA THR A 231 -3.86 -6.60 12.30
C THR A 231 -3.58 -5.64 13.46
N ILE A 232 -4.28 -4.51 13.51
CA ILE A 232 -4.13 -3.50 14.57
C ILE A 232 -5.45 -3.26 15.33
N ARG A 233 -5.36 -2.77 16.56
CA ARG A 233 -6.50 -2.32 17.37
C ARG A 233 -6.10 -1.18 18.30
N GLY A 234 -7.10 -0.45 18.81
CA GLY A 234 -6.91 0.47 19.94
C GLY A 234 -6.66 -0.28 21.25
N ASP A 235 -5.87 0.30 22.14
CA ASP A 235 -5.69 -0.17 23.53
C ASP A 235 -6.06 0.98 24.49
N GLY A 236 -7.29 0.92 25.02
CA GLY A 236 -7.91 2.00 25.79
C GLY A 236 -8.44 3.17 24.95
N GLU A 237 -7.62 3.70 24.05
CA GLU A 237 -7.99 4.79 23.13
C GLU A 237 -8.22 4.31 21.68
N PRO A 238 -9.09 4.99 20.90
CA PRO A 238 -9.41 4.61 19.53
C PRO A 238 -8.23 4.90 18.62
N VAL A 239 -8.07 4.08 17.58
CA VAL A 239 -7.10 4.35 16.51
C VAL A 239 -7.50 5.64 15.79
N THR A 240 -6.53 6.52 15.55
CA THR A 240 -6.75 7.75 14.78
C THR A 240 -5.79 7.82 13.60
N LEU A 241 -6.33 8.12 12.42
CA LEU A 241 -5.59 8.34 11.19
C LEU A 241 -5.59 9.83 10.85
N THR A 242 -4.42 10.45 10.72
CA THR A 242 -4.32 11.85 10.26
C THR A 242 -3.61 11.90 8.91
N VAL A 243 -4.33 12.30 7.86
CA VAL A 243 -3.81 12.40 6.48
C VAL A 243 -3.74 13.86 6.01
N PRO A 244 -2.75 14.23 5.17
CA PRO A 244 -2.76 15.52 4.50
C PRO A 244 -3.77 15.53 3.35
N THR A 245 -4.52 16.62 3.21
CA THR A 245 -5.52 16.76 2.12
C THR A 245 -5.84 18.23 1.85
N ARG A 246 -6.30 18.54 0.62
CA ARG A 246 -6.87 19.86 0.28
C ARG A 246 -8.36 19.85 0.02
N LEU A 247 -9.03 18.72 0.20
CA LEU A 247 -10.49 18.72 0.32
C LEU A 247 -10.89 19.39 1.64
N THR A 248 -12.13 19.86 1.69
CA THR A 248 -12.81 20.43 2.84
C THR A 248 -13.49 19.35 3.68
N GLU A 249 -13.99 19.73 4.86
CA GLU A 249 -14.65 18.81 5.78
C GLU A 249 -15.93 18.22 5.19
N ASP A 250 -16.73 19.05 4.50
CA ASP A 250 -17.96 18.65 3.83
C ASP A 250 -17.70 17.67 2.66
N GLU A 251 -16.61 17.87 1.91
CA GLU A 251 -16.20 16.99 0.80
C GLU A 251 -15.75 15.62 1.31
N TRP A 252 -14.96 15.55 2.40
CA TRP A 252 -14.61 14.29 3.05
C TRP A 252 -15.79 13.62 3.75
N ALA A 253 -16.71 14.37 4.34
CA ALA A 253 -17.93 13.84 4.93
C ALA A 253 -18.86 13.20 3.88
N ALA A 254 -18.83 13.68 2.63
CA ALA A 254 -19.51 13.06 1.51
C ALA A 254 -18.80 11.79 1.01
N LEU A 255 -17.47 11.82 0.85
CA LEU A 255 -16.68 10.65 0.44
C LEU A 255 -16.72 9.48 1.44
N LEU A 256 -16.79 9.78 2.73
CA LEU A 256 -16.88 8.78 3.81
C LEU A 256 -18.33 8.50 4.24
N ALA A 257 -19.35 8.92 3.47
CA ALA A 257 -20.75 8.80 3.89
C ALA A 257 -21.17 7.36 4.23
N ASP A 258 -20.67 6.40 3.46
CA ASP A 258 -20.93 4.97 3.66
C ASP A 258 -20.06 4.34 4.77
N GLU A 259 -18.97 4.99 5.18
CA GLU A 259 -18.03 4.52 6.23
C GLU A 259 -18.29 5.12 7.63
N ARG A 260 -19.16 6.14 7.70
CA ARG A 260 -19.41 6.90 8.94
C ARG A 260 -20.45 6.24 9.84
N ASP A 261 -20.01 5.95 11.05
CA ASP A 261 -20.85 5.55 12.19
C ASP A 261 -20.60 6.47 13.40
N PRO A 262 -21.32 7.61 13.50
CA PRO A 262 -21.15 8.55 14.61
C PRO A 262 -21.70 8.04 15.95
N ASP A 263 -22.49 6.96 15.95
CA ASP A 263 -23.22 6.47 17.14
C ASP A 263 -22.54 5.24 17.78
N GLY A 264 -21.68 4.50 17.06
CA GLY A 264 -21.03 3.29 17.56
C GLY A 264 -21.97 2.09 17.49
N ASP A 265 -22.62 1.86 16.35
CA ASP A 265 -23.59 0.78 16.13
C ASP A 265 -22.89 -0.52 15.71
N PRO A 266 -22.75 -1.51 16.61
CA PRO A 266 -22.01 -2.75 16.32
C PRO A 266 -22.75 -3.71 15.38
N ASP A 267 -23.98 -3.38 14.97
CA ASP A 267 -24.80 -4.17 14.04
C ASP A 267 -24.63 -3.74 12.57
N ASP A 268 -23.75 -2.76 12.26
CA ASP A 268 -23.40 -2.36 10.89
C ASP A 268 -21.90 -2.53 10.54
N ASP A 269 -21.55 -2.27 9.28
CA ASP A 269 -20.21 -2.47 8.72
C ASP A 269 -19.45 -1.14 8.49
N ARG A 270 -19.65 -0.15 9.36
CA ARG A 270 -19.09 1.20 9.26
C ARG A 270 -18.33 1.56 10.53
N TYR A 271 -17.18 2.22 10.41
CA TYR A 271 -16.22 2.28 11.52
C TYR A 271 -15.58 3.65 11.77
N VAL A 272 -15.97 4.70 11.02
CA VAL A 272 -15.47 6.08 11.21
C VAL A 272 -16.41 6.87 12.11
N THR A 273 -16.03 7.00 13.40
CA THR A 273 -16.88 7.63 14.43
C THR A 273 -16.79 9.15 14.48
N ARG A 274 -15.65 9.71 14.08
CA ARG A 274 -15.43 11.16 14.00
C ARG A 274 -14.46 11.50 12.89
N LEU A 275 -14.70 12.68 12.34
CA LEU A 275 -13.93 13.33 11.29
C LEU A 275 -13.69 14.76 11.79
N ASP A 276 -12.44 15.19 11.87
CA ASP A 276 -12.05 16.55 12.23
C ASP A 276 -11.07 17.11 11.20
N CYS A 277 -11.21 18.39 10.84
CA CYS A 277 -10.26 19.07 9.96
C CYS A 277 -9.43 20.13 10.72
N GLN A 278 -8.14 20.25 10.36
CA GLN A 278 -7.24 21.25 10.96
C GLN A 278 -7.70 22.70 10.69
N ARG A 279 -8.42 22.93 9.59
CA ARG A 279 -9.04 24.20 9.22
C ARG A 279 -10.49 23.95 8.83
N ALA A 280 -11.37 24.89 9.20
CA ALA A 280 -12.78 24.83 8.88
C ALA A 280 -13.06 25.41 7.47
N PRO A 281 -14.14 24.97 6.79
CA PRO A 281 -14.58 25.55 5.52
C PRO A 281 -14.76 27.09 5.60
N PRO A 282 -14.48 27.83 4.51
CA PRO A 282 -14.15 27.35 3.16
C PRO A 282 -12.66 27.03 2.95
N ASP A 283 -11.81 27.12 3.98
CA ASP A 283 -10.40 26.75 3.83
C ASP A 283 -10.26 25.22 3.67
N PRO A 284 -9.38 24.72 2.77
CA PRO A 284 -9.01 23.31 2.69
C PRO A 284 -8.59 22.73 4.04
N CYS A 285 -8.96 21.51 4.39
CA CYS A 285 -8.65 20.92 5.69
C CYS A 285 -7.16 21.01 6.04
N GLY A 286 -6.27 20.72 5.07
CA GLY A 286 -4.82 20.72 5.26
C GLY A 286 -4.35 19.41 5.91
N ARG A 287 -4.94 19.06 7.05
CA ARG A 287 -4.92 17.72 7.63
C ARG A 287 -6.35 17.32 8.05
N LEU A 288 -6.72 16.10 7.72
CA LEU A 288 -7.94 15.42 8.11
C LEU A 288 -7.58 14.38 9.17
N THR A 289 -8.28 14.36 10.30
CA THR A 289 -8.16 13.34 11.33
C THR A 289 -9.44 12.51 11.38
N LEU A 290 -9.31 11.21 11.14
CA LEU A 290 -10.36 10.22 11.33
C LEU A 290 -10.15 9.52 12.67
N THR A 291 -11.22 9.39 13.45
CA THR A 291 -11.26 8.57 14.67
C THR A 291 -12.07 7.32 14.39
N LEU A 292 -11.42 6.16 14.53
CA LEU A 292 -12.07 4.88 14.33
C LEU A 292 -12.82 4.41 15.58
N GLU A 293 -13.66 3.41 15.43
CA GLU A 293 -14.42 2.79 16.52
C GLU A 293 -13.49 2.17 17.60
N ARG A 294 -14.00 2.05 18.83
CA ARG A 294 -13.27 1.43 19.96
C ARG A 294 -13.58 -0.05 20.06
N GLY A 295 -12.58 -0.86 20.39
CA GLY A 295 -12.75 -2.32 20.57
C GLY A 295 -12.76 -3.14 19.27
N THR A 296 -12.85 -2.47 18.12
CA THR A 296 -12.73 -3.08 16.79
C THR A 296 -11.27 -3.27 16.38
N THR A 297 -11.05 -4.32 15.60
CA THR A 297 -9.76 -4.71 15.02
C THR A 297 -9.76 -4.39 13.52
N TYR A 298 -8.70 -3.76 13.04
CA TYR A 298 -8.54 -3.25 11.69
C TYR A 298 -7.42 -3.95 10.92
N GLU A 299 -7.58 -4.01 9.60
CA GLU A 299 -6.60 -4.49 8.64
C GLU A 299 -5.84 -3.31 8.03
N LEU A 300 -4.70 -2.96 8.63
CA LEU A 300 -3.83 -1.88 8.16
C LEU A 300 -2.93 -2.39 7.03
N ARG A 301 -3.07 -1.82 5.83
CA ARG A 301 -2.18 -2.05 4.69
C ARG A 301 -1.32 -0.82 4.49
N LEU A 302 0.00 -0.98 4.61
CA LEU A 302 0.97 0.11 4.45
C LEU A 302 1.87 -0.15 3.25
N GLY A 303 2.26 0.92 2.56
CA GLY A 303 3.18 0.84 1.43
C GLY A 303 3.79 2.17 1.05
N ALA A 304 4.73 2.13 0.12
CA ALA A 304 5.29 3.34 -0.49
C ALA A 304 5.73 3.10 -1.94
N ILE A 305 5.38 4.04 -2.81
CA ILE A 305 5.74 4.06 -4.23
C ILE A 305 6.43 5.40 -4.52
N ALA A 306 7.55 5.36 -5.24
CA ALA A 306 8.23 6.57 -5.69
C ALA A 306 7.75 6.95 -7.09
N LEU A 307 7.35 8.21 -7.24
CA LEU A 307 7.08 8.83 -8.53
C LEU A 307 8.42 9.34 -9.07
N GLY A 308 9.12 8.47 -9.82
CA GLY A 308 10.37 8.76 -10.49
C GLY A 308 11.56 9.06 -9.57
N GLY A 309 12.20 8.03 -9.05
CA GLY A 309 13.43 8.08 -8.28
C GLY A 309 13.29 7.39 -6.93
N ALA A 310 13.40 6.07 -6.91
CA ALA A 310 13.40 5.28 -5.69
C ALA A 310 14.62 5.52 -4.78
N ASN A 311 14.39 5.47 -3.47
CA ASN A 311 15.35 4.96 -2.51
C ASN A 311 14.70 3.73 -1.85
N GLU A 312 15.39 2.60 -1.81
CA GLU A 312 14.86 1.38 -1.19
C GLU A 312 14.60 1.58 0.31
N GLY A 313 13.51 1.00 0.82
CA GLY A 313 13.16 1.04 2.24
C GLY A 313 14.19 0.31 3.10
N ALA A 314 14.80 1.01 4.04
CA ALA A 314 15.66 0.38 5.05
C ALA A 314 14.83 -0.36 6.11
N ALA A 315 15.27 -1.56 6.51
CA ALA A 315 14.62 -2.31 7.58
C ALA A 315 14.48 -1.49 8.87
N ALA A 316 13.26 -1.41 9.37
CA ALA A 316 12.89 -0.73 10.59
C ALA A 316 12.94 -1.67 11.78
N TYR A 317 12.39 -2.89 11.66
CA TYR A 317 12.10 -3.80 12.76
C TYR A 317 12.24 -5.30 12.34
N LEU A 318 12.25 -6.22 13.30
CA LEU A 318 12.19 -7.68 13.08
C LEU A 318 10.89 -8.25 13.69
N THR A 319 10.32 -9.26 13.05
CA THR A 319 9.30 -10.14 13.66
C THR A 319 9.77 -11.59 13.55
N ASP A 320 9.33 -12.46 14.47
CA ASP A 320 9.48 -13.90 14.32
C ASP A 320 8.53 -14.45 13.24
N ILE A 321 8.88 -15.62 12.71
CA ILE A 321 8.08 -16.40 11.75
C ILE A 321 8.01 -17.86 12.18
N GLU A 322 9.07 -18.39 12.81
CA GLU A 322 9.16 -19.78 13.25
C GLU A 322 10.18 -19.95 14.38
N GLY A 323 9.83 -20.78 15.36
CA GLY A 323 10.76 -21.29 16.38
C GLY A 323 10.60 -20.70 17.78
N ASN A 324 9.62 -19.81 17.98
CA ASN A 324 9.28 -19.30 19.30
C ASN A 324 8.48 -20.33 20.12
N ALA A 325 8.45 -20.16 21.45
CA ALA A 325 7.72 -20.98 22.43
C ALA A 325 7.90 -22.51 22.26
N THR A 326 9.07 -22.97 21.80
CA THR A 326 9.29 -24.38 21.41
C THR A 326 10.06 -25.18 22.47
N ALA A 327 9.65 -26.42 22.73
CA ALA A 327 10.38 -27.36 23.60
C ALA A 327 11.38 -28.21 22.78
N VAL A 328 12.62 -28.31 23.25
CA VAL A 328 13.73 -28.95 22.52
C VAL A 328 14.48 -29.88 23.50
N PRO A 329 14.70 -31.17 23.19
CA PRO A 329 15.52 -32.02 24.06
C PRO A 329 17.00 -31.62 24.00
N GLU A 330 17.79 -32.05 24.98
CA GLU A 330 19.26 -32.08 24.86
C GLU A 330 19.73 -32.73 23.55
N SER A 331 20.86 -32.26 23.02
CA SER A 331 21.36 -32.52 21.65
C SER A 331 20.37 -32.15 20.52
N GLY A 332 19.20 -31.61 20.85
CA GLY A 332 18.18 -31.16 19.91
C GLY A 332 18.53 -29.85 19.23
N ARG A 333 17.79 -29.53 18.17
CA ARG A 333 18.02 -28.36 17.32
C ARG A 333 16.68 -27.75 16.97
N GLN A 334 16.59 -26.42 17.05
CA GLN A 334 15.41 -25.66 16.66
C GLN A 334 15.76 -24.69 15.54
N ARG A 335 14.92 -24.64 14.48
CA ARG A 335 15.04 -23.62 13.45
C ARG A 335 14.41 -22.32 13.93
N LEU A 336 15.13 -21.22 13.77
CA LEU A 336 14.67 -19.87 14.09
C LEU A 336 14.60 -19.08 12.78
N VAL A 337 13.44 -18.50 12.48
CA VAL A 337 13.24 -17.68 11.27
C VAL A 337 12.66 -16.34 11.69
N VAL A 338 13.37 -15.25 11.34
CA VAL A 338 12.86 -13.88 11.44
C VAL A 338 12.57 -13.31 10.06
N GLU A 339 11.66 -12.36 10.00
CA GLU A 339 11.41 -11.49 8.84
C GLU A 339 11.79 -10.05 9.21
N ALA A 340 12.67 -9.42 8.43
CA ALA A 340 13.00 -8.01 8.57
C ALA A 340 12.03 -7.17 7.76
N ARG A 341 11.41 -6.18 8.40
CA ARG A 341 10.39 -5.31 7.80
C ARG A 341 10.80 -3.85 7.87
N ASP A 342 10.41 -3.07 6.87
CA ASP A 342 10.59 -1.62 6.88
C ASP A 342 9.54 -0.91 7.76
N ARG A 343 9.50 0.43 7.68
CA ARG A 343 8.55 1.24 8.45
C ARG A 343 7.08 1.04 8.03
N PHE A 344 6.84 0.57 6.81
CA PHE A 344 5.53 0.32 6.22
C PHE A 344 5.14 -1.16 6.32
N ASP A 345 5.78 -1.92 7.22
CA ASP A 345 5.52 -3.34 7.47
C ASP A 345 5.88 -4.30 6.32
N ASN A 346 6.57 -3.83 5.27
CA ASN A 346 6.89 -4.67 4.12
C ASN A 346 8.27 -5.34 4.27
N PRO A 347 8.45 -6.59 3.82
CA PRO A 347 9.71 -7.32 4.01
C PRO A 347 10.88 -6.73 3.22
N VAL A 348 12.07 -6.71 3.84
CA VAL A 348 13.30 -6.11 3.27
C VAL A 348 14.37 -7.18 3.08
N SER A 349 14.83 -7.34 1.84
CA SER A 349 15.91 -8.26 1.47
C SER A 349 17.31 -7.66 1.72
N GLY A 350 18.35 -8.50 1.77
CA GLY A 350 19.74 -8.07 1.89
C GLY A 350 20.16 -7.57 3.28
N VAL A 351 19.31 -7.69 4.30
CA VAL A 351 19.56 -7.18 5.66
C VAL A 351 20.39 -8.20 6.46
N PRO A 352 21.57 -7.83 6.98
CA PRO A 352 22.36 -8.71 7.82
C PRO A 352 21.79 -8.80 9.24
N VAL A 353 21.39 -10.00 9.64
CA VAL A 353 20.91 -10.36 10.98
C VAL A 353 22.06 -11.00 11.77
N THR A 354 22.12 -10.74 13.07
CA THR A 354 23.06 -11.39 14.00
C THR A 354 22.29 -12.19 15.04
N GLY A 355 22.78 -13.38 15.38
CA GLY A 355 22.18 -14.25 16.39
C GLY A 355 23.12 -14.52 17.56
N SER A 356 22.55 -14.60 18.77
CA SER A 356 23.24 -15.02 19.98
C SER A 356 22.26 -15.72 20.93
N VAL A 357 22.77 -16.41 21.95
CA VAL A 357 21.98 -16.89 23.09
C VAL A 357 22.76 -16.61 24.36
N ASP A 358 22.08 -16.09 25.38
CA ASP A 358 22.63 -15.96 26.72
C ASP A 358 22.23 -17.21 27.52
N GLY A 359 23.21 -18.03 27.91
CA GLY A 359 22.99 -19.28 28.65
C GLY A 359 23.36 -20.52 27.84
N ASP A 360 22.54 -21.57 27.98
CA ASP A 360 22.84 -22.91 27.48
C ASP A 360 22.60 -23.06 25.97
N GLY A 361 23.54 -23.72 25.29
CA GLY A 361 23.48 -24.04 23.86
C GLY A 361 24.22 -23.03 22.97
N THR A 362 23.96 -23.06 21.67
CA THR A 362 24.55 -22.12 20.70
C THR A 362 23.54 -21.72 19.64
N VAL A 363 23.71 -20.53 19.06
CA VAL A 363 22.96 -20.09 17.87
C VAL A 363 23.91 -20.05 16.68
N ARG A 364 23.59 -20.81 15.64
CA ARG A 364 24.38 -20.91 14.41
C ARG A 364 23.60 -20.32 13.24
N ALA A 365 24.24 -19.42 12.50
CA ALA A 365 23.71 -18.92 11.24
C ALA A 365 23.55 -20.06 10.21
N VAL A 366 22.44 -20.04 9.47
CA VAL A 366 22.28 -20.80 8.23
C VAL A 366 22.32 -19.81 7.08
N ASP A 367 21.34 -18.90 7.05
CA ASP A 367 21.21 -17.82 6.07
C ASP A 367 21.04 -16.50 6.85
N PRO A 368 22.14 -15.84 7.28
CA PRO A 368 22.11 -14.68 8.17
C PRO A 368 21.81 -13.35 7.46
N VAL A 369 21.57 -13.37 6.14
CA VAL A 369 21.19 -12.20 5.35
C VAL A 369 19.81 -12.46 4.79
N THR A 370 18.90 -11.49 4.89
CA THR A 370 17.51 -11.71 4.49
C THR A 370 17.35 -11.99 2.98
N ASP A 371 16.54 -13.00 2.67
CA ASP A 371 16.20 -13.40 1.31
C ASP A 371 15.21 -12.43 0.62
N ALA A 372 14.75 -12.78 -0.58
CA ALA A 372 13.76 -12.00 -1.33
C ALA A 372 12.36 -11.91 -0.67
N ALA A 373 12.08 -12.74 0.35
CA ALA A 373 10.89 -12.64 1.19
C ALA A 373 11.17 -11.88 2.50
N GLY A 374 12.36 -11.29 2.65
CA GLY A 374 12.82 -10.57 3.83
C GLY A 374 13.22 -11.46 5.01
N ARG A 375 13.51 -12.74 4.78
CA ARG A 375 13.69 -13.73 5.86
C ARG A 375 15.14 -14.18 6.06
N ALA A 376 15.56 -14.26 7.33
CA ALA A 376 16.86 -14.80 7.72
C ALA A 376 16.67 -16.03 8.61
N THR A 377 17.54 -17.04 8.44
CA THR A 377 17.40 -18.35 9.09
C THR A 377 18.62 -18.69 9.96
N PHE A 378 18.34 -19.08 11.20
CA PHE A 378 19.31 -19.54 12.18
C PHE A 378 18.86 -20.89 12.75
N VAL A 379 19.77 -21.58 13.44
CA VAL A 379 19.47 -22.79 14.21
C VAL A 379 20.01 -22.62 15.62
N TYR A 380 19.14 -22.77 16.61
CA TYR A 380 19.55 -23.02 17.98
C TYR A 380 19.92 -24.50 18.13
N GLU A 381 21.03 -24.78 18.81
CA GLU A 381 21.55 -26.11 19.09
C GLU A 381 21.70 -26.25 20.61
N ALA A 382 20.90 -27.13 21.22
CA ALA A 382 20.94 -27.40 22.66
C ALA A 382 22.27 -28.09 23.04
N PRO A 383 22.77 -27.92 24.29
CA PRO A 383 23.91 -28.69 24.77
C PRO A 383 23.66 -30.19 24.69
N SER A 384 24.74 -30.98 24.70
CA SER A 384 24.64 -32.44 24.68
C SER A 384 24.06 -33.06 25.95
N THR A 385 24.00 -32.29 27.05
CA THR A 385 23.41 -32.63 28.35
C THR A 385 23.07 -31.33 29.07
N VAL A 386 21.96 -31.29 29.82
CA VAL A 386 21.57 -30.14 30.66
C VAL A 386 21.09 -30.62 32.02
N ASP A 387 21.54 -29.96 33.10
CA ASP A 387 21.09 -30.28 34.46
C ASP A 387 19.66 -29.76 34.70
N GLY A 388 18.66 -30.62 34.54
CA GLY A 388 17.24 -30.29 34.63
C GLY A 388 16.72 -29.45 33.45
N THR A 389 15.40 -29.27 33.39
CA THR A 389 14.77 -28.43 32.36
C THR A 389 15.21 -26.96 32.48
N ARG A 390 15.60 -26.33 31.36
CA ARG A 390 16.08 -24.94 31.30
C ARG A 390 15.31 -24.13 30.26
N ASP A 391 14.90 -22.93 30.63
CA ASP A 391 14.41 -21.95 29.65
C ASP A 391 15.60 -21.11 29.16
N VAL A 392 15.75 -20.99 27.84
CA VAL A 392 16.83 -20.26 27.17
C VAL A 392 16.24 -19.27 26.17
N ALA A 393 16.91 -18.14 26.01
CA ALA A 393 16.41 -17.03 25.19
C ALA A 393 17.32 -16.67 24.00
N PRO A 394 17.37 -17.49 22.92
CA PRO A 394 18.01 -17.11 21.68
C PRO A 394 17.46 -15.78 21.15
N THR A 395 18.35 -14.96 20.65
CA THR A 395 18.07 -13.56 20.31
C THR A 395 18.65 -13.26 18.94
N LEU A 396 17.79 -12.83 18.00
CA LEU A 396 18.17 -12.45 16.63
C LEU A 396 17.94 -10.94 16.45
N ARG A 397 18.93 -10.18 15.96
CA ARG A 397 18.85 -8.71 15.88
C ARG A 397 19.45 -8.07 14.62
N ILE A 398 18.96 -6.87 14.28
CA ILE A 398 19.51 -5.94 13.28
C ILE A 398 19.91 -4.60 13.91
N GLY A 399 21.18 -4.38 14.23
CA GLY A 399 21.60 -3.20 15.01
C GLY A 399 21.15 -3.28 16.48
N GLU A 400 20.81 -2.15 17.10
CA GLU A 400 20.83 -1.98 18.57
C GLU A 400 19.50 -1.51 19.23
N ARG A 401 18.34 -1.59 18.55
CA ARG A 401 17.04 -1.16 19.13
C ARG A 401 16.14 -2.34 19.47
N ALA A 402 15.28 -2.20 20.49
CA ALA A 402 14.40 -3.28 20.96
C ALA A 402 13.51 -3.87 19.85
N HIS A 403 12.76 -3.07 19.10
CA HIS A 403 11.98 -3.53 17.93
C HIS A 403 12.82 -4.13 16.79
N ARG A 404 14.16 -4.06 16.87
CA ARG A 404 15.09 -4.69 15.93
C ARG A 404 15.71 -5.96 16.48
N GLU A 405 15.18 -6.47 17.59
CA GLU A 405 15.62 -7.67 18.28
C GLU A 405 14.39 -8.55 18.51
N VAL A 406 14.48 -9.82 18.11
CA VAL A 406 13.47 -10.85 18.40
C VAL A 406 14.08 -11.80 19.40
N ARG A 407 13.39 -12.00 20.52
CA ARG A 407 13.73 -12.96 21.56
C ARG A 407 12.84 -14.19 21.42
N TYR A 408 13.46 -15.35 21.29
CA TYR A 408 12.78 -16.64 21.24
C TYR A 408 12.75 -17.27 22.62
N ASP A 409 11.60 -17.73 23.07
CA ASP A 409 11.49 -18.54 24.28
C ASP A 409 11.60 -20.03 23.91
N ILE A 410 12.67 -20.69 24.35
CA ILE A 410 12.91 -22.12 24.10
C ILE A 410 13.11 -22.87 25.42
N ARG A 411 12.45 -24.02 25.56
CA ARG A 411 12.54 -24.87 26.75
C ARG A 411 13.36 -26.12 26.48
N VAL A 412 14.59 -26.19 27.01
CA VAL A 412 15.51 -27.31 26.86
C VAL A 412 15.21 -28.40 27.88
N LEU A 413 14.96 -29.63 27.42
CA LEU A 413 14.59 -30.77 28.25
C LEU A 413 15.79 -31.70 28.53
N ASP A 414 16.11 -31.87 29.81
CA ASP A 414 16.95 -32.95 30.36
C ASP A 414 16.28 -34.32 30.16
N ARG A 415 17.03 -35.31 29.66
CA ARG A 415 16.58 -36.71 29.53
C ARG A 415 17.35 -37.69 30.41
N ASP A 416 18.46 -37.26 31.02
CA ASP A 416 19.35 -38.09 31.84
C ASP A 416 18.92 -38.12 33.33
N GLY A 417 18.02 -37.22 33.75
CA GLY A 417 17.49 -37.05 35.12
C GLY A 417 16.76 -38.25 35.78
N GLY A 418 16.85 -39.46 35.22
CA GLY A 418 16.32 -40.70 35.81
C GLY A 418 17.18 -41.22 36.98
N THR A 419 17.04 -40.65 38.17
CA THR A 419 17.87 -41.01 39.34
C THR A 419 17.64 -42.44 39.85
N SER A 420 18.55 -43.34 39.48
CA SER A 420 18.62 -44.72 39.98
C SER A 420 19.23 -44.78 41.39
N SER A 421 18.38 -44.75 42.43
CA SER A 421 18.83 -45.01 43.80
C SER A 421 18.90 -46.53 44.07
N SER A 422 20.06 -47.02 44.49
CA SER A 422 20.29 -48.44 44.80
C SER A 422 20.55 -48.63 46.30
N GLY A 423 19.66 -49.37 46.96
CA GLY A 423 19.76 -49.73 48.38
C GLY A 423 18.71 -50.79 48.73
N GLY A 424 19.15 -52.02 49.03
CA GLY A 424 18.26 -53.17 49.11
C GLY A 424 17.65 -53.44 50.49
N GLY A 425 16.47 -54.08 50.50
CA GLY A 425 15.83 -54.67 51.68
C GLY A 425 14.40 -55.13 51.35
N SER A 426 14.14 -56.44 51.38
CA SER A 426 12.79 -56.99 51.17
C SER A 426 11.85 -56.65 52.31
N ASP A 427 10.70 -56.03 52.03
CA ASP A 427 9.38 -56.69 52.05
C ASP A 427 8.24 -55.65 51.90
N GLY A 428 7.28 -55.94 51.03
CA GLY A 428 5.93 -55.35 51.08
C GLY A 428 5.52 -54.44 49.91
N GLY A 429 4.58 -54.94 49.09
CA GLY A 429 3.62 -54.15 48.32
C GLY A 429 4.12 -53.48 47.04
N ASP A 430 3.84 -54.09 45.90
CA ASP A 430 3.82 -53.38 44.61
C ASP A 430 2.65 -52.39 44.60
N GLU A 431 2.93 -51.10 44.82
CA GLU A 431 2.19 -50.01 44.18
C GLU A 431 3.08 -49.46 43.08
N ALA A 432 2.72 -49.71 41.82
CA ALA A 432 3.41 -49.10 40.69
C ALA A 432 3.17 -47.59 40.72
N THR A 433 4.22 -46.81 40.92
CA THR A 433 4.18 -45.36 40.67
C THR A 433 4.16 -45.16 39.16
N GLY A 434 2.98 -45.29 38.55
CA GLY A 434 2.82 -45.13 37.12
C GLY A 434 3.24 -43.73 36.67
N THR A 435 3.84 -43.68 35.48
CA THR A 435 4.28 -42.45 34.82
C THR A 435 3.05 -41.75 34.24
N GLU A 436 3.08 -40.43 34.07
CA GLU A 436 2.04 -39.77 33.26
C GLU A 436 2.25 -40.11 31.78
N PRO A 437 1.19 -40.49 31.03
CA PRO A 437 1.34 -40.77 29.61
C PRO A 437 1.73 -39.50 28.85
N SER A 438 2.53 -39.62 27.79
CA SER A 438 2.89 -38.52 26.91
C SER A 438 2.22 -38.66 25.54
N VAL A 439 1.93 -37.53 24.88
CA VAL A 439 1.33 -37.49 23.55
C VAL A 439 2.00 -36.42 22.69
N SER A 440 2.03 -36.63 21.38
CA SER A 440 2.45 -35.62 20.40
C SER A 440 1.59 -35.70 19.14
N ILE A 441 1.17 -34.55 18.62
CA ILE A 441 0.43 -34.41 17.37
C ILE A 441 1.43 -34.51 16.20
N THR A 442 1.30 -35.58 15.41
CA THR A 442 2.28 -35.93 14.36
C THR A 442 1.89 -35.46 12.96
N ASP A 443 0.58 -35.29 12.68
CA ASP A 443 0.09 -34.69 11.44
C ASP A 443 -1.26 -33.99 11.65
N ILE A 444 -1.47 -32.87 10.92
CA ILE A 444 -2.77 -32.21 10.81
C ILE A 444 -3.08 -31.91 9.33
N THR A 445 -4.01 -32.65 8.77
CA THR A 445 -4.55 -32.41 7.43
C THR A 445 -5.86 -31.62 7.52
N ALA A 446 -5.81 -30.32 7.20
CA ALA A 446 -6.99 -29.44 7.15
C ALA A 446 -7.73 -29.52 5.78
N THR A 447 -9.06 -29.47 5.80
CA THR A 447 -9.93 -29.43 4.61
C THR A 447 -10.79 -28.17 4.62
N ASN A 448 -10.26 -27.06 4.13
CA ASN A 448 -10.96 -25.78 4.04
C ASN A 448 -11.76 -25.67 2.71
N PRO A 449 -12.88 -24.92 2.66
CA PRO A 449 -13.54 -24.15 3.72
C PRO A 449 -14.60 -24.98 4.48
N ARG A 450 -14.28 -26.24 4.85
CA ARG A 450 -15.21 -27.16 5.53
C ARG A 450 -14.99 -27.26 7.04
N ASP A 451 -13.96 -26.58 7.56
CA ASP A 451 -13.45 -26.59 8.95
C ASP A 451 -13.41 -28.00 9.51
N SER A 452 -12.71 -28.85 8.76
CA SER A 452 -12.57 -30.27 9.03
C SER A 452 -11.09 -30.60 9.09
N TYR A 453 -10.64 -31.11 10.22
CA TYR A 453 -9.25 -31.45 10.51
C TYR A 453 -9.15 -32.95 10.72
N ARG A 454 -8.27 -33.62 9.98
CA ARG A 454 -7.80 -34.96 10.35
C ARG A 454 -6.52 -34.77 11.15
N VAL A 455 -6.46 -35.35 12.34
CA VAL A 455 -5.38 -35.18 13.31
C VAL A 455 -4.82 -36.55 13.63
N SER A 456 -3.52 -36.72 13.50
CA SER A 456 -2.79 -37.95 13.85
C SER A 456 -1.91 -37.71 15.07
N ILE A 457 -1.82 -38.69 15.97
CA ILE A 457 -1.03 -38.59 17.20
C ILE A 457 -0.18 -39.86 17.39
N GLU A 458 0.91 -39.71 18.14
CA GLU A 458 1.64 -40.79 18.79
C GLU A 458 1.58 -40.58 20.30
N ALA A 459 1.26 -41.63 21.05
CA ALA A 459 1.14 -41.63 22.50
C ALA A 459 2.04 -42.72 23.09
N THR A 460 2.68 -42.44 24.23
CA THR A 460 3.57 -43.40 24.91
C THR A 460 3.42 -43.34 26.42
N ASP A 461 3.50 -44.48 27.09
CA ASP A 461 3.41 -44.60 28.55
C ASP A 461 4.43 -45.62 29.09
N GLY A 462 5.03 -45.30 30.25
CA GLY A 462 6.13 -46.05 30.84
C GLY A 462 5.74 -47.34 31.57
N ASN A 463 4.48 -47.47 31.98
CA ASN A 463 3.92 -48.68 32.60
C ASN A 463 3.26 -49.64 31.59
N GLY A 464 2.90 -49.14 30.39
CA GLY A 464 2.27 -49.91 29.33
C GLY A 464 0.74 -50.01 29.38
N ASP A 465 0.03 -49.10 30.05
CA ASP A 465 -1.43 -49.17 30.22
C ASP A 465 -2.25 -47.98 29.69
N LEU A 466 -1.79 -47.35 28.59
CA LEU A 466 -2.58 -46.38 27.80
C LEU A 466 -4.05 -46.84 27.64
N GLU A 467 -5.02 -45.97 27.92
CA GLU A 467 -6.45 -46.29 27.85
C GLU A 467 -7.15 -45.57 26.69
N ARG A 468 -6.98 -44.25 26.56
CA ARG A 468 -7.81 -43.43 25.65
C ARG A 468 -7.17 -42.10 25.26
N ALA A 469 -7.36 -41.70 24.01
CA ALA A 469 -7.13 -40.34 23.52
C ALA A 469 -8.43 -39.56 23.38
N THR A 470 -8.42 -38.29 23.76
CA THR A 470 -9.50 -37.32 23.60
C THR A 470 -9.00 -36.15 22.75
N PHE A 471 -9.61 -35.94 21.59
CA PHE A 471 -9.30 -34.87 20.65
C PHE A 471 -10.37 -33.79 20.75
N GLU A 472 -9.96 -32.54 20.93
CA GLU A 472 -10.87 -31.41 21.10
C GLU A 472 -10.52 -30.23 20.18
N LEU A 473 -11.51 -29.78 19.43
CA LEU A 473 -11.49 -28.50 18.75
C LEU A 473 -12.14 -27.50 19.71
N ARG A 474 -11.37 -26.54 20.21
CA ARG A 474 -11.79 -25.52 21.17
C ARG A 474 -11.81 -24.14 20.54
N ASP A 475 -12.73 -23.33 21.03
CA ASP A 475 -12.77 -21.88 20.82
C ASP A 475 -11.47 -21.26 21.37
N PRO A 476 -10.68 -20.53 20.57
CA PRO A 476 -9.32 -20.13 20.96
C PRO A 476 -9.29 -19.10 22.09
N ASP A 477 -10.32 -18.27 22.17
CA ASP A 477 -10.45 -17.13 23.10
C ASP A 477 -11.05 -17.56 24.43
N THR A 478 -12.09 -18.41 24.41
CA THR A 478 -12.79 -18.87 25.63
C THR A 478 -12.31 -20.23 26.15
N GLY A 479 -11.56 -21.00 25.35
CA GLY A 479 -11.15 -22.37 25.67
C GLY A 479 -12.29 -23.40 25.64
N THR A 480 -13.50 -23.00 25.25
CA THR A 480 -14.70 -23.84 25.26
C THR A 480 -14.62 -24.94 24.18
N PRO A 481 -14.86 -26.23 24.49
CA PRO A 481 -14.88 -27.28 23.47
C PRO A 481 -16.06 -27.12 22.50
N ILE A 482 -15.73 -26.87 21.23
CA ILE A 482 -16.66 -26.84 20.10
C ILE A 482 -16.92 -28.27 19.59
N ARG A 483 -15.88 -29.12 19.55
CA ARG A 483 -16.02 -30.51 19.12
C ARG A 483 -15.05 -31.43 19.84
N THR A 484 -15.58 -32.44 20.53
CA THR A 484 -14.81 -33.53 21.14
C THR A 484 -15.01 -34.85 20.36
N VAL A 485 -13.95 -35.65 20.25
CA VAL A 485 -13.92 -37.01 19.69
C VAL A 485 -12.94 -37.85 20.52
N THR A 486 -13.21 -39.14 20.71
CA THR A 486 -12.34 -40.04 21.50
C THR A 486 -11.94 -41.26 20.68
N ALA A 487 -10.71 -41.75 20.91
CA ALA A 487 -10.23 -43.03 20.41
C ALA A 487 -9.68 -43.86 21.59
N ASP A 488 -9.90 -45.18 21.56
CA ASP A 488 -9.29 -46.09 22.53
C ASP A 488 -7.80 -46.31 22.15
N LEU A 489 -6.93 -46.44 23.15
CA LEU A 489 -5.49 -46.75 22.99
C LEU A 489 -5.13 -48.02 23.79
N GLY A 490 -3.92 -48.54 23.60
CA GLY A 490 -3.41 -49.64 24.43
C GLY A 490 -1.89 -49.83 24.40
N GLY A 491 -1.31 -50.22 25.53
CA GLY A 491 0.10 -50.64 25.62
C GLY A 491 1.08 -49.50 25.94
N GLU A 492 2.38 -49.75 25.71
CA GLU A 492 3.49 -48.80 25.95
C GLU A 492 3.54 -47.68 24.89
N ARG A 493 3.12 -47.97 23.65
CA ARG A 493 2.97 -46.97 22.57
C ARG A 493 1.80 -47.32 21.68
N ASP A 494 1.03 -46.31 21.31
CA ASP A 494 -0.05 -46.44 20.34
C ASP A 494 -0.24 -45.15 19.54
N THR A 495 -1.00 -45.23 18.44
CA THR A 495 -1.23 -44.11 17.51
C THR A 495 -2.70 -44.05 17.15
N ALA A 496 -3.28 -42.85 17.17
CA ALA A 496 -4.67 -42.63 16.76
C ALA A 496 -4.76 -41.56 15.68
N THR A 497 -5.78 -41.65 14.82
CA THR A 497 -6.07 -40.65 13.80
C THR A 497 -7.56 -40.35 13.77
N GLU A 498 -7.93 -39.15 14.20
CA GLU A 498 -9.33 -38.76 14.31
C GLU A 498 -9.70 -37.55 13.46
N ARG A 499 -11.02 -37.34 13.26
CA ARG A 499 -11.51 -36.21 12.44
C ARG A 499 -12.51 -35.32 13.17
N LEU A 500 -12.05 -34.10 13.46
CA LEU A 500 -12.85 -33.03 14.04
C LEU A 500 -13.45 -32.14 12.94
N ARG A 501 -14.65 -31.61 13.18
CA ARG A 501 -15.30 -30.69 12.23
C ARG A 501 -16.29 -29.72 12.89
N ALA A 502 -16.09 -28.43 12.69
CA ALA A 502 -17.02 -27.37 13.08
C ALA A 502 -18.11 -27.11 12.01
N LYS A 503 -19.28 -26.62 12.42
CA LYS A 503 -20.44 -26.40 11.53
C LYS A 503 -21.23 -25.13 11.87
N GLY A 504 -21.73 -24.45 10.85
CA GLY A 504 -22.64 -23.30 11.03
C GLY A 504 -21.99 -22.21 11.90
N ARG A 505 -22.72 -21.75 12.92
CA ARG A 505 -22.30 -20.68 13.86
C ARG A 505 -21.20 -21.08 14.86
N GLU A 506 -20.84 -22.36 14.89
CA GLU A 506 -19.70 -22.86 15.68
C GLU A 506 -18.36 -22.65 14.96
N ARG A 507 -18.38 -22.10 13.74
CA ARG A 507 -17.15 -21.83 13.01
C ARG A 507 -16.41 -20.61 13.56
N ARG A 508 -15.09 -20.58 13.33
CA ARG A 508 -14.15 -19.56 13.78
C ARG A 508 -13.07 -19.35 12.71
N ALA A 509 -12.40 -18.19 12.76
CA ALA A 509 -11.20 -17.91 11.97
C ALA A 509 -10.01 -18.79 12.39
N ALA A 510 -9.96 -19.23 13.65
CA ALA A 510 -8.99 -20.18 14.18
C ALA A 510 -9.61 -21.05 15.29
N TYR A 511 -9.01 -22.21 15.55
CA TYR A 511 -9.37 -23.09 16.65
C TYR A 511 -8.10 -23.52 17.41
N ARG A 512 -8.23 -23.69 18.72
CA ARG A 512 -7.23 -24.41 19.52
C ARG A 512 -7.56 -25.90 19.44
N LEU A 513 -6.69 -26.68 18.83
CA LEU A 513 -6.76 -28.13 18.81
C LEU A 513 -5.99 -28.66 20.02
N VAL A 514 -6.67 -29.38 20.92
CA VAL A 514 -6.07 -30.01 22.10
C VAL A 514 -6.25 -31.52 21.98
N VAL A 515 -5.22 -32.28 22.30
CA VAL A 515 -5.29 -33.73 22.48
C VAL A 515 -4.91 -34.04 23.92
N THR A 516 -5.70 -34.86 24.60
CA THR A 516 -5.41 -35.38 25.94
C THR A 516 -5.48 -36.90 25.92
N VAL A 517 -4.40 -37.56 26.33
CA VAL A 517 -4.34 -39.01 26.52
C VAL A 517 -4.47 -39.33 28.00
N VAL A 518 -5.13 -40.44 28.34
CA VAL A 518 -5.28 -40.96 29.70
C VAL A 518 -4.85 -42.43 29.78
N ASP A 519 -4.19 -42.79 30.88
CA ASP A 519 -3.75 -44.15 31.24
C ASP A 519 -4.85 -44.92 32.01
N ALA A 520 -4.63 -46.20 32.32
CA ALA A 520 -5.63 -47.02 33.04
C ALA A 520 -5.78 -46.63 34.54
N ASP A 521 -4.80 -45.91 35.09
CA ASP A 521 -4.79 -45.37 36.45
C ASP A 521 -5.49 -43.99 36.55
N GLY A 522 -5.78 -43.33 35.42
CA GLY A 522 -6.42 -42.02 35.32
C GLY A 522 -5.50 -40.80 35.23
N ARG A 523 -4.18 -40.97 35.01
CA ARG A 523 -3.23 -39.87 34.74
C ARG A 523 -3.34 -39.41 33.30
N THR A 524 -2.98 -38.15 33.04
CA THR A 524 -3.17 -37.54 31.72
C THR A 524 -1.97 -36.76 31.21
N GLY A 525 -1.68 -36.90 29.92
CA GLY A 525 -0.79 -35.99 29.18
C GLY A 525 -1.51 -35.31 28.04
N SER A 526 -1.04 -34.14 27.62
CA SER A 526 -1.68 -33.36 26.55
C SER A 526 -0.70 -32.63 25.65
N ASP A 527 -1.11 -32.46 24.40
CA ASP A 527 -0.45 -31.62 23.39
C ASP A 527 -1.49 -30.71 22.72
N GLU A 528 -1.12 -29.49 22.34
CA GLU A 528 -2.03 -28.53 21.72
C GLU A 528 -1.39 -27.65 20.65
N THR A 529 -2.19 -27.23 19.67
CA THR A 529 -1.75 -26.33 18.61
C THR A 529 -2.91 -25.53 18.02
N THR A 530 -2.62 -24.45 17.29
CA THR A 530 -3.65 -23.58 16.69
C THR A 530 -3.81 -23.88 15.21
N VAL A 531 -5.06 -24.12 14.77
CA VAL A 531 -5.39 -24.43 13.37
C VAL A 531 -6.31 -23.36 12.76
N ARG A 532 -6.03 -22.94 11.52
CA ARG A 532 -6.85 -21.94 10.81
C ARG A 532 -8.20 -22.52 10.37
N GLY A 533 -9.28 -21.76 10.57
CA GLY A 533 -10.64 -22.05 10.12
C GLY A 533 -11.08 -21.21 8.92
N SER A 534 -12.38 -21.26 8.63
CA SER A 534 -13.06 -20.51 7.56
C SER A 534 -14.45 -20.02 8.00
N GLY A 535 -14.60 -19.77 9.31
CA GLY A 535 -15.74 -19.07 9.91
C GLY A 535 -15.43 -17.64 10.25
#